data_AF-A0A117LRP0-F1
#
_entry.id   AF-A0A117LRP0-F1
#
_cell.length_a   1.000
_cell.length_b   1.000
_cell.length_c   1.000
_cell.angle_alpha   90.00
_cell.angle_beta   90.00
_cell.angle_gamma   90.00
#
_symmetry.space_group_name_H-M   'P 1'
#
loop_
_entity.id
_entity.type
_entity.pdbx_description
1 polymer ?
#
loop_
_entity_poly.entity_id
_entity_poly.type
_entity_poly.pdbx_seq_one_letter_code
_entity_poly.pdbx_strand_id
1 'polypeptide(L)'
;LSTRLTENDIIFGGEEALEKTIARALSLSPASVFVLSTCIVETIGDDTAAVCAKARGVPVIAVPTAGFLGGVFETGIRNALASAASLARPLAETTLSANLVGEKNLEYGVDENAAEIARLLSRLGIGINLRFVRGLDTRDIGRLGSATVNILREPALRPVGEDLRKRFATPYVDSFPAGLAGTCRFLEEVGRICGIDASAAVEEERACQAAIFERFADIAGSRVHFEPPHPMLEADPDAETICTECAEALGLTIAPDGTAIPLPYPAPVGTAGLRRMLHRWRVLIRGERRG
;
A
#
# COMPACT_ATOMS: atom_id res chain seq x y z
N LEU A 1 -16.74 -8.60 16.92
CA LEU A 1 -17.08 -8.94 18.33
C LEU A 1 -16.27 -8.03 19.24
N SER A 2 -16.76 -7.72 20.44
CA SER A 2 -16.03 -6.93 21.45
C SER A 2 -16.22 -7.58 22.82
N THR A 3 -15.20 -7.51 23.67
CA THR A 3 -15.24 -8.04 25.04
C THR A 3 -16.20 -7.27 25.95
N ARG A 4 -16.57 -6.03 25.58
CA ARG A 4 -17.45 -5.15 26.36
C ARG A 4 -17.02 -5.06 27.83
N LEU A 5 -15.74 -4.80 28.06
CA LEU A 5 -15.17 -4.67 29.41
C LEU A 5 -16.01 -3.72 30.27
N THR A 6 -16.27 -4.15 31.49
CA THR A 6 -16.99 -3.41 32.53
C THR A 6 -16.02 -2.80 33.53
N GLU A 7 -16.52 -1.99 34.46
CA GLU A 7 -15.71 -1.42 35.54
C GLU A 7 -15.00 -2.51 36.37
N ASN A 8 -15.66 -3.65 36.61
CA ASN A 8 -15.03 -4.77 37.30
C ASN A 8 -13.84 -5.34 36.53
N ASP A 9 -13.96 -5.48 35.21
CA ASP A 9 -12.87 -5.99 34.37
C ASP A 9 -11.68 -5.00 34.33
N ILE A 10 -11.95 -3.71 34.46
CA ILE A 10 -10.90 -2.68 34.55
C ILE A 10 -10.15 -2.78 35.89
N ILE A 11 -10.84 -3.09 36.98
CA ILE A 11 -10.26 -3.18 38.32
C ILE A 11 -9.51 -4.50 38.53
N PHE A 12 -10.08 -5.62 38.04
CA PHE A 12 -9.59 -6.97 38.35
C PHE A 12 -8.94 -7.69 37.17
N GLY A 13 -8.93 -7.09 35.98
CA GLY A 13 -8.39 -7.66 34.74
C GLY A 13 -9.48 -8.17 33.79
N GLY A 14 -9.26 -8.01 32.49
CA GLY A 14 -10.21 -8.32 31.42
C GLY A 14 -9.97 -9.65 30.70
N GLU A 15 -8.98 -10.43 31.12
CA GLU A 15 -8.56 -11.67 30.45
C GLU A 15 -9.67 -12.73 30.40
N GLU A 16 -10.49 -12.86 31.45
CA GLU A 16 -11.61 -13.81 31.45
C GLU A 16 -12.71 -13.40 30.45
N ALA A 17 -12.98 -12.10 30.34
CA ALA A 17 -13.91 -11.56 29.34
C ALA A 17 -13.36 -11.80 27.92
N LEU A 18 -12.04 -11.69 27.72
CA LEU A 18 -11.39 -12.02 26.47
C LEU A 18 -11.53 -13.51 26.12
N GLU A 19 -11.29 -14.42 27.07
CA GLU A 19 -11.47 -15.86 26.86
C GLU A 19 -12.90 -16.22 26.41
N LYS A 20 -13.90 -15.69 27.12
CA LYS A 20 -15.32 -15.90 26.76
C LYS A 20 -15.62 -15.38 25.36
N THR A 21 -15.06 -14.24 24.99
CA THR A 21 -15.27 -13.62 23.68
C THR A 21 -14.57 -14.41 22.57
N ILE A 22 -13.36 -14.92 22.81
CA ILE A 22 -12.64 -15.81 21.89
C ILE A 22 -13.44 -17.10 21.69
N ALA A 23 -13.93 -17.73 22.76
CA ALA A 23 -14.77 -18.92 22.65
C ALA A 23 -16.03 -18.65 21.82
N ARG A 24 -16.66 -17.49 22.01
CA ARG A 24 -17.79 -17.06 21.18
C ARG A 24 -17.40 -16.87 19.72
N ALA A 25 -16.26 -16.22 19.44
CA ALA A 25 -15.76 -16.05 18.09
C ALA A 25 -15.52 -17.40 17.41
N LEU A 26 -14.89 -18.36 18.11
CA LEU A 26 -14.62 -19.70 17.62
C LEU A 26 -15.89 -20.51 17.35
N SER A 27 -16.96 -20.30 18.12
CA SER A 27 -18.27 -20.93 17.86
C SER A 27 -18.87 -20.55 16.50
N LEU A 28 -18.40 -19.47 15.88
CA LEU A 28 -18.78 -19.05 14.52
C LEU A 28 -17.95 -19.75 13.44
N SER A 29 -17.10 -20.71 13.80
CA SER A 29 -16.22 -21.48 12.91
C SER A 29 -15.33 -20.63 11.97
N PRO A 30 -14.61 -19.61 12.49
CA PRO A 30 -13.75 -18.78 11.66
C PRO A 30 -12.47 -19.54 11.25
N ALA A 31 -11.85 -19.14 10.13
CA ALA A 31 -10.53 -19.64 9.73
C ALA A 31 -9.39 -19.14 10.64
N SER A 32 -9.59 -17.99 11.30
CA SER A 32 -8.65 -17.37 12.25
C SER A 32 -9.35 -16.26 13.03
N VAL A 33 -8.85 -15.90 14.21
CA VAL A 33 -9.35 -14.79 15.03
C VAL A 33 -8.22 -13.80 15.29
N PHE A 34 -8.44 -12.52 14.99
CA PHE A 34 -7.52 -11.43 15.34
C PHE A 34 -8.09 -10.66 16.53
N VAL A 35 -7.28 -10.48 17.57
CA VAL A 35 -7.65 -9.79 18.82
C VAL A 35 -6.90 -8.46 18.85
N LEU A 36 -7.63 -7.36 18.69
CA LEU A 36 -7.06 -6.00 18.72
C LEU A 36 -7.12 -5.45 20.15
N SER A 37 -5.98 -5.07 20.72
CA SER A 37 -5.91 -4.45 22.06
C SER A 37 -6.38 -2.99 22.02
N THR A 38 -6.88 -2.47 23.15
CA THR A 38 -7.23 -1.06 23.30
C THR A 38 -6.37 -0.43 24.39
N CYS A 39 -6.38 0.91 24.48
CA CYS A 39 -5.59 1.66 25.46
C CYS A 39 -5.86 1.21 26.92
N ILE A 40 -7.11 0.87 27.25
CA ILE A 40 -7.47 0.40 28.59
C ILE A 40 -6.79 -0.92 28.89
N VAL A 41 -6.87 -1.88 27.95
CA VAL A 41 -6.32 -3.23 28.10
C VAL A 41 -4.81 -3.21 28.38
N GLU A 42 -4.07 -2.40 27.62
CA GLU A 42 -2.62 -2.28 27.83
C GLU A 42 -2.26 -1.50 29.11
N THR A 43 -3.14 -0.59 29.57
CA THR A 43 -2.93 0.19 30.79
C THR A 43 -3.16 -0.63 32.05
N ILE A 44 -4.18 -1.50 32.06
CA ILE A 44 -4.46 -2.39 33.19
C ILE A 44 -3.50 -3.59 33.26
N GLY A 45 -2.70 -3.81 32.22
CA GLY A 45 -1.65 -4.82 32.19
C GLY A 45 -2.11 -6.24 31.84
N ASP A 46 -3.27 -6.38 31.20
CA ASP A 46 -3.76 -7.67 30.71
C ASP A 46 -2.79 -8.29 29.68
N ASP A 47 -2.44 -9.57 29.85
CA ASP A 47 -1.58 -10.30 28.91
C ASP A 47 -2.42 -10.94 27.79
N THR A 48 -2.90 -10.09 26.89
CA THR A 48 -3.67 -10.54 25.72
C THR A 48 -2.90 -11.52 24.84
N ALA A 49 -1.56 -11.41 24.79
CA ALA A 49 -0.72 -12.30 24.01
C ALA A 49 -0.73 -13.72 24.60
N ALA A 50 -0.57 -13.87 25.91
CA ALA A 50 -0.66 -15.16 26.59
C ALA A 50 -2.05 -15.79 26.45
N VAL A 51 -3.12 -14.99 26.55
CA VAL A 51 -4.48 -15.47 26.31
C VAL A 51 -4.64 -15.98 24.88
N CYS A 52 -4.17 -15.25 23.87
CA CYS A 52 -4.24 -15.66 22.47
C CYS A 52 -3.38 -16.89 22.16
N ALA A 53 -2.24 -17.07 22.84
CA ALA A 53 -1.30 -18.16 22.59
C ALA A 53 -1.81 -19.56 22.96
N LYS A 54 -2.90 -19.68 23.75
CA LYS A 54 -3.45 -21.01 24.10
C LYS A 54 -3.94 -21.75 22.84
N ALA A 55 -3.63 -23.04 22.75
CA ALA A 55 -3.98 -23.87 21.59
C ALA A 55 -5.51 -24.08 21.48
N ARG A 56 -6.10 -23.70 20.34
CA ARG A 56 -7.56 -23.75 20.10
C ARG A 56 -7.96 -24.36 18.74
N GLY A 57 -7.03 -25.02 18.04
CA GLY A 57 -7.27 -25.62 16.71
C GLY A 57 -7.43 -24.61 15.56
N VAL A 58 -7.82 -23.37 15.86
CA VAL A 58 -7.87 -22.21 14.96
C VAL A 58 -6.85 -21.17 15.44
N PRO A 59 -6.09 -20.53 14.54
CA PRO A 59 -5.16 -19.47 14.94
C PRO A 59 -5.87 -18.30 15.62
N VAL A 60 -5.39 -17.91 16.79
CA VAL A 60 -5.82 -16.69 17.50
C VAL A 60 -4.61 -15.78 17.63
N ILE A 61 -4.67 -14.60 17.01
CA ILE A 61 -3.55 -13.70 16.82
C ILE A 61 -3.81 -12.42 17.61
N ALA A 62 -2.97 -12.14 18.60
CA ALA A 62 -2.97 -10.85 19.27
C ALA A 62 -2.39 -9.79 18.34
N VAL A 63 -3.04 -8.63 18.25
CA VAL A 63 -2.62 -7.47 17.48
C VAL A 63 -2.55 -6.28 18.42
N PRO A 64 -1.33 -5.89 18.86
CA PRO A 64 -1.16 -4.74 19.73
C PRO A 64 -1.52 -3.45 18.98
N THR A 65 -2.55 -2.75 19.43
CA THR A 65 -3.07 -1.54 18.78
C THR A 65 -3.30 -0.36 19.71
N ALA A 66 -2.89 -0.41 20.99
CA ALA A 66 -3.04 0.76 21.84
C ALA A 66 -2.10 1.89 21.39
N GLY A 67 -2.68 3.08 21.19
CA GLY A 67 -1.92 4.31 20.90
C GLY A 67 -1.38 5.01 22.15
N PHE A 68 -1.95 4.73 23.33
CA PHE A 68 -1.65 5.49 24.56
C PHE A 68 -0.17 5.42 24.97
N LEU A 69 0.51 4.32 24.70
CA LEU A 69 1.94 4.15 24.98
C LEU A 69 2.86 4.77 23.90
N GLY A 70 2.38 5.77 23.16
CA GLY A 70 3.14 6.48 22.11
C GLY A 70 2.99 5.89 20.71
N GLY A 71 1.98 5.05 20.48
CA GLY A 71 1.66 4.52 19.16
C GLY A 71 0.93 5.55 18.30
N VAL A 72 1.39 5.76 17.07
CA VAL A 72 0.69 6.53 16.04
C VAL A 72 0.00 5.59 15.04
N PHE A 73 -0.77 6.13 14.11
CA PHE A 73 -1.48 5.35 13.09
C PHE A 73 -0.57 4.35 12.36
N GLU A 74 0.65 4.78 11.97
CA GLU A 74 1.65 3.93 11.31
C GLU A 74 2.12 2.76 12.18
N THR A 75 2.24 2.96 13.50
CA THR A 75 2.55 1.89 14.46
C THR A 75 1.47 0.81 14.44
N GLY A 76 0.20 1.22 14.39
CA GLY A 76 -0.93 0.29 14.27
C GLY A 76 -0.89 -0.52 12.97
N ILE A 77 -0.59 0.14 11.84
CA ILE A 77 -0.43 -0.55 10.54
C ILE A 77 0.71 -1.57 10.59
N ARG A 78 1.87 -1.18 11.10
CA ARG A 78 3.02 -2.09 11.24
C ARG A 78 2.67 -3.29 12.11
N ASN A 79 2.07 -3.06 13.27
CA ASN A 79 1.69 -4.12 14.21
C ASN A 79 0.66 -5.07 13.59
N ALA A 80 -0.34 -4.54 12.87
CA ALA A 80 -1.34 -5.35 12.18
C ALA A 80 -0.71 -6.25 11.09
N LEU A 81 0.15 -5.68 10.24
CA LEU A 81 0.83 -6.42 9.18
C LEU A 81 1.80 -7.46 9.73
N ALA A 82 2.60 -7.12 10.75
CA ALA A 82 3.50 -8.06 11.41
C ALA A 82 2.75 -9.21 12.10
N SER A 83 1.63 -8.89 12.77
CA SER A 83 0.78 -9.88 13.43
C SER A 83 0.10 -10.79 12.39
N ALA A 84 -0.39 -10.26 11.28
CA ALA A 84 -0.91 -11.08 10.18
C ALA A 84 0.17 -11.99 9.59
N ALA A 85 1.39 -11.47 9.39
CA ALA A 85 2.52 -12.25 8.90
C ALA A 85 2.92 -13.39 9.84
N SER A 86 2.50 -13.36 11.12
CA SER A 86 2.65 -14.48 12.08
C SER A 86 2.13 -15.81 11.56
N LEU A 87 1.12 -15.79 10.70
CA LEU A 87 0.52 -16.96 10.08
C LEU A 87 1.37 -17.62 8.99
N ALA A 88 2.39 -16.92 8.50
CA ALA A 88 3.31 -17.45 7.49
C ALA A 88 4.58 -18.00 8.13
N ARG A 89 5.20 -18.98 7.47
CA ARG A 89 6.52 -19.51 7.82
C ARG A 89 7.48 -19.34 6.63
N PRO A 90 8.80 -19.29 6.88
CA PRO A 90 9.76 -19.39 5.79
C PRO A 90 9.50 -20.66 4.98
N LEU A 91 9.53 -20.54 3.66
CA LEU A 91 9.39 -21.66 2.74
C LEU A 91 10.76 -21.93 2.10
N ALA A 92 11.04 -23.21 1.80
CA ALA A 92 12.32 -23.62 1.23
C ALA A 92 12.46 -23.21 -0.24
N GLU A 93 11.34 -23.13 -0.96
CA GLU A 93 11.29 -22.78 -2.38
C GLU A 93 10.60 -21.44 -2.57
N THR A 94 11.24 -20.56 -3.34
CA THR A 94 10.65 -19.31 -3.83
C THR A 94 10.17 -19.49 -5.25
N THR A 95 9.11 -18.77 -5.58
CA THR A 95 8.56 -18.66 -6.93
C THR A 95 8.86 -17.25 -7.44
N LEU A 96 9.15 -17.12 -8.74
CA LEU A 96 9.35 -15.82 -9.37
C LEU A 96 8.04 -15.04 -9.40
N SER A 97 7.77 -14.33 -8.32
CA SER A 97 6.51 -13.65 -8.05
C SER A 97 6.73 -12.55 -7.00
N ALA A 98 5.77 -11.62 -6.92
CA ALA A 98 5.81 -10.50 -6.01
C ALA A 98 4.63 -10.48 -5.04
N ASN A 99 4.85 -10.05 -3.80
CA ASN A 99 3.76 -9.65 -2.90
C ASN A 99 3.53 -8.14 -2.98
N LEU A 100 2.28 -7.67 -2.98
CA LEU A 100 1.96 -6.26 -2.71
C LEU A 100 1.69 -6.11 -1.21
N VAL A 101 2.36 -5.16 -0.56
CA VAL A 101 2.34 -5.02 0.90
C VAL A 101 1.83 -3.65 1.32
N GLY A 102 0.82 -3.65 2.18
CA GLY A 102 0.30 -2.44 2.82
C GLY A 102 -0.55 -1.56 1.88
N GLU A 103 -1.28 -2.17 0.96
CA GLU A 103 -2.27 -1.46 0.15
C GLU A 103 -3.30 -0.76 1.05
N LYS A 104 -3.65 0.48 0.70
CA LYS A 104 -4.64 1.28 1.44
C LYS A 104 -6.04 0.81 1.09
N ASN A 105 -6.63 -0.05 1.92
CA ASN A 105 -7.88 -0.75 1.59
C ASN A 105 -9.09 0.14 1.28
N LEU A 106 -9.09 1.40 1.73
CA LEU A 106 -10.14 2.40 1.51
C LEU A 106 -9.74 3.50 0.49
N GLU A 107 -8.58 3.38 -0.13
CA GLU A 107 -8.09 4.33 -1.14
C GLU A 107 -8.89 4.17 -2.45
N TYR A 108 -9.28 5.31 -3.04
CA TYR A 108 -9.85 5.31 -4.37
C TYR A 108 -8.81 4.86 -5.39
N GLY A 109 -9.16 3.91 -6.26
CA GLY A 109 -8.25 3.44 -7.29
C GLY A 109 -7.29 2.33 -6.83
N VAL A 110 -7.47 1.76 -5.63
CA VAL A 110 -6.56 0.74 -5.08
C VAL A 110 -6.43 -0.50 -5.99
N ASP A 111 -7.51 -0.93 -6.65
CA ASP A 111 -7.45 -2.08 -7.57
C ASP A 111 -6.82 -1.69 -8.91
N GLU A 112 -7.03 -0.47 -9.39
CA GLU A 112 -6.35 0.09 -10.55
C GLU A 112 -4.85 0.30 -10.29
N ASN A 113 -4.47 0.65 -9.07
CA ASN A 113 -3.08 0.76 -8.64
C ASN A 113 -2.43 -0.63 -8.65
N ALA A 114 -3.06 -1.64 -8.03
CA ALA A 114 -2.57 -3.02 -8.08
C ALA A 114 -2.48 -3.58 -9.50
N ALA A 115 -3.47 -3.28 -10.36
CA ALA A 115 -3.46 -3.67 -11.76
C ALA A 115 -2.30 -3.04 -12.53
N GLU A 116 -1.93 -1.79 -12.22
CA GLU A 116 -0.77 -1.15 -12.81
C GLU A 116 0.54 -1.81 -12.35
N ILE A 117 0.68 -2.12 -11.06
CA ILE A 117 1.85 -2.86 -10.59
C ILE A 117 1.94 -4.23 -11.26
N ALA A 118 0.82 -4.95 -11.37
CA ALA A 118 0.77 -6.24 -12.06
C ALA A 118 1.17 -6.12 -13.54
N ARG A 119 0.70 -5.06 -14.25
CA ARG A 119 1.10 -4.80 -15.64
C ARG A 119 2.61 -4.57 -15.75
N LEU A 120 3.18 -3.73 -14.89
CA LEU A 120 4.62 -3.45 -14.88
C LEU A 120 5.44 -4.71 -14.60
N LEU A 121 5.08 -5.47 -13.56
CA LEU A 121 5.75 -6.73 -13.20
C LEU A 121 5.63 -7.78 -14.30
N SER A 122 4.50 -7.85 -15.02
CA SER A 122 4.31 -8.80 -16.11
C SER A 122 5.31 -8.63 -17.26
N ARG A 123 5.83 -7.40 -17.47
CA ARG A 123 6.88 -7.13 -18.46
C ARG A 123 8.24 -7.72 -18.09
N LEU A 124 8.44 -7.97 -16.81
CA LEU A 124 9.59 -8.71 -16.26
C LEU A 124 9.28 -10.21 -16.12
N GLY A 125 8.11 -10.68 -16.59
CA GLY A 125 7.67 -12.07 -16.39
C GLY A 125 7.29 -12.42 -14.94
N ILE A 126 7.04 -11.41 -14.09
CA ILE A 126 6.74 -11.59 -12.67
C ILE A 126 5.22 -11.50 -12.45
N GLY A 127 4.65 -12.51 -11.80
CA GLY A 127 3.24 -12.52 -11.37
C GLY A 127 3.03 -12.00 -9.95
N ILE A 128 1.78 -11.68 -9.59
CA ILE A 128 1.40 -11.37 -8.21
C ILE A 128 1.16 -12.67 -7.44
N ASN A 129 1.92 -12.91 -6.38
CA ASN A 129 1.71 -14.00 -5.43
C ASN A 129 0.54 -13.71 -4.51
N LEU A 130 0.61 -12.57 -3.81
CA LEU A 130 -0.38 -12.12 -2.84
C LEU A 130 -0.50 -10.60 -2.85
N ARG A 131 -1.72 -10.13 -2.60
CA ARG A 131 -2.00 -8.76 -2.17
C ARG A 131 -2.18 -8.79 -0.66
N PHE A 132 -1.07 -8.65 0.08
CA PHE A 132 -1.06 -8.94 1.52
C PHE A 132 -2.10 -8.09 2.26
N VAL A 133 -2.98 -8.76 3.01
CA VAL A 133 -4.19 -8.27 3.69
C VAL A 133 -5.24 -7.59 2.81
N ARG A 134 -5.30 -7.92 1.51
CA ARG A 134 -6.35 -7.46 0.59
C ARG A 134 -6.87 -8.57 -0.31
N GLY A 135 -8.18 -8.82 -0.25
CA GLY A 135 -8.85 -9.78 -1.15
C GLY A 135 -8.34 -11.22 -1.03
N LEU A 136 -7.93 -11.64 0.17
CA LEU A 136 -7.39 -12.98 0.44
C LEU A 136 -8.07 -13.65 1.63
N ASP A 137 -8.05 -14.99 1.65
CA ASP A 137 -8.36 -15.76 2.85
C ASP A 137 -7.14 -15.80 3.78
N THR A 138 -7.37 -15.87 5.09
CA THR A 138 -6.25 -15.89 6.05
C THR A 138 -5.34 -17.11 5.90
N ARG A 139 -5.83 -18.17 5.27
CA ARG A 139 -5.05 -19.36 4.88
C ARG A 139 -4.02 -19.05 3.78
N ASP A 140 -4.30 -18.10 2.90
CA ASP A 140 -3.41 -17.70 1.81
C ASP A 140 -2.14 -17.00 2.33
N ILE A 141 -2.21 -16.42 3.54
CA ILE A 141 -1.07 -15.76 4.18
C ILE A 141 0.12 -16.73 4.31
N GLY A 142 -0.11 -18.03 4.42
CA GLY A 142 0.96 -19.03 4.42
C GLY A 142 1.92 -18.95 3.23
N ARG A 143 1.46 -18.39 2.09
CA ARG A 143 2.26 -18.18 0.87
C ARG A 143 3.10 -16.90 0.90
N LEU A 144 3.03 -16.08 1.95
CA LEU A 144 3.78 -14.82 2.02
C LEU A 144 5.28 -15.01 1.81
N GLY A 145 5.85 -16.09 2.36
CA GLY A 145 7.26 -16.43 2.23
C GLY A 145 7.69 -17.06 0.90
N SER A 146 6.79 -17.28 -0.07
CA SER A 146 7.13 -17.91 -1.36
C SER A 146 7.47 -16.91 -2.48
N ALA A 147 7.34 -15.61 -2.24
CA ALA A 147 7.62 -14.59 -3.25
C ALA A 147 9.12 -14.24 -3.30
N THR A 148 9.58 -13.83 -4.48
CA THR A 148 10.96 -13.38 -4.71
C THR A 148 11.17 -11.93 -4.27
N VAL A 149 10.11 -11.11 -4.29
CA VAL A 149 10.18 -9.69 -3.90
C VAL A 149 8.88 -9.22 -3.25
N ASN A 150 8.99 -8.32 -2.27
CA ASN A 150 7.86 -7.56 -1.74
C ASN A 150 7.84 -6.16 -2.35
N ILE A 151 6.68 -5.68 -2.79
CA ILE A 151 6.49 -4.31 -3.27
C ILE A 151 5.67 -3.57 -2.22
N LEU A 152 6.30 -2.65 -1.50
CA LEU A 152 5.61 -1.86 -0.49
C LEU A 152 4.77 -0.76 -1.16
N ARG A 153 3.63 -0.42 -0.58
CA ARG A 153 2.77 0.66 -1.09
C ARG A 153 3.44 2.03 -1.03
N GLU A 154 4.17 2.32 0.05
CA GLU A 154 4.79 3.64 0.30
C GLU A 154 5.99 3.53 1.25
N PRO A 155 6.93 4.51 1.23
CA PRO A 155 8.17 4.44 2.01
C PRO A 155 7.97 4.32 3.52
N ALA A 156 6.86 4.82 4.06
CA ALA A 156 6.51 4.68 5.48
C ALA A 156 6.40 3.20 5.93
N LEU A 157 6.19 2.27 4.99
CA LEU A 157 6.15 0.83 5.25
C LEU A 157 7.53 0.16 5.29
N ARG A 158 8.64 0.89 5.09
CA ARG A 158 10.00 0.31 5.17
C ARG A 158 10.23 -0.54 6.42
N PRO A 159 9.79 -0.16 7.64
CA PRO A 159 9.89 -1.03 8.81
C PRO A 159 9.21 -2.40 8.62
N VAL A 160 8.04 -2.43 7.98
CA VAL A 160 7.33 -3.68 7.65
C VAL A 160 8.12 -4.49 6.62
N GLY A 161 8.64 -3.84 5.58
CA GLY A 161 9.49 -4.50 4.58
C GLY A 161 10.73 -5.14 5.21
N GLU A 162 11.36 -4.45 6.16
CA GLU A 162 12.49 -4.94 6.93
C GLU A 162 12.14 -6.15 7.81
N ASP A 163 10.99 -6.12 8.48
CA ASP A 163 10.50 -7.25 9.28
C ASP A 163 10.23 -8.48 8.41
N LEU A 164 9.59 -8.29 7.25
CA LEU A 164 9.33 -9.36 6.28
C LEU A 164 10.65 -9.91 5.68
N ARG A 165 11.61 -9.03 5.38
CA ARG A 165 12.94 -9.43 4.88
C ARG A 165 13.69 -10.26 5.91
N LYS A 166 13.74 -9.83 7.18
CA LYS A 166 14.39 -10.59 8.25
C LYS A 166 13.73 -11.95 8.46
N ARG A 167 12.41 -12.02 8.34
CA ARG A 167 11.64 -13.22 8.62
C ARG A 167 11.65 -14.23 7.48
N PHE A 168 11.50 -13.78 6.23
CA PHE A 168 11.31 -14.65 5.06
C PHE A 168 12.48 -14.61 4.08
N ALA A 169 13.52 -13.81 4.34
CA ALA A 169 14.61 -13.53 3.41
C ALA A 169 14.16 -12.89 2.08
N THR A 170 12.93 -12.37 2.01
CA THR A 170 12.38 -11.75 0.80
C THR A 170 12.77 -10.26 0.74
N PRO A 171 13.56 -9.81 -0.24
CA PRO A 171 13.89 -8.40 -0.45
C PRO A 171 12.64 -7.58 -0.80
N TYR A 172 12.75 -6.24 -0.77
CA TYR A 172 11.63 -5.37 -1.09
C TYR A 172 12.02 -4.15 -1.93
N VAL A 173 11.05 -3.66 -2.71
CA VAL A 173 11.02 -2.29 -3.27
C VAL A 173 10.15 -1.45 -2.36
N ASP A 174 10.61 -0.25 -2.01
CA ASP A 174 10.07 0.49 -0.87
C ASP A 174 8.79 1.29 -1.15
N SER A 175 8.35 1.34 -2.40
CA SER A 175 7.18 2.11 -2.81
C SER A 175 6.62 1.66 -4.16
N PHE A 176 5.37 2.02 -4.42
CA PHE A 176 4.81 1.99 -5.77
C PHE A 176 5.44 3.10 -6.61
N PRO A 177 5.67 2.88 -7.93
CA PRO A 177 6.25 3.89 -8.79
C PRO A 177 5.34 5.10 -8.95
N ALA A 178 5.95 6.27 -8.94
CA ALA A 178 5.29 7.53 -9.26
C ALA A 178 6.13 8.32 -10.30
N GLY A 179 5.46 9.06 -11.17
CA GLY A 179 6.12 9.82 -12.25
C GLY A 179 6.65 8.96 -13.39
N LEU A 180 7.13 9.61 -14.44
CA LEU A 180 7.58 8.93 -15.66
C LEU A 180 8.89 8.19 -15.39
N ALA A 181 9.84 8.92 -14.80
CA ALA A 181 11.16 8.41 -14.45
C ALA A 181 11.09 7.38 -13.32
N GLY A 182 10.25 7.60 -12.31
CA GLY A 182 10.07 6.66 -11.20
C GLY A 182 9.47 5.32 -11.64
N THR A 183 8.58 5.32 -12.65
CA THR A 183 8.06 4.08 -13.24
C THR A 183 9.15 3.26 -13.92
N CYS A 184 10.08 3.89 -14.63
CA CYS A 184 11.22 3.19 -15.22
C CYS A 184 12.18 2.66 -14.15
N ARG A 185 12.53 3.48 -13.14
CA ARG A 185 13.40 3.08 -12.03
C ARG A 185 12.85 1.89 -11.25
N PHE A 186 11.53 1.83 -11.09
CA PHE A 186 10.87 0.68 -10.46
C PHE A 186 11.11 -0.63 -11.22
N LEU A 187 11.00 -0.63 -12.56
CA LEU A 187 11.29 -1.82 -13.37
C LEU A 187 12.75 -2.23 -13.25
N GLU A 188 13.68 -1.27 -13.29
CA GLU A 188 15.12 -1.51 -13.10
C GLU A 188 15.43 -2.09 -11.72
N GLU A 189 14.82 -1.56 -10.66
CA GLU A 189 15.03 -2.03 -9.29
C GLU A 189 14.48 -3.44 -9.07
N VAL A 190 13.26 -3.72 -9.55
CA VAL A 190 12.68 -5.07 -9.49
C VAL A 190 13.53 -6.05 -10.30
N GLY A 191 13.94 -5.67 -11.51
CA GLY A 191 14.82 -6.48 -12.36
C GLY A 191 16.12 -6.83 -11.65
N ARG A 192 16.79 -5.85 -11.05
CA ARG A 192 18.01 -6.05 -10.25
C ARG A 192 17.78 -7.00 -9.08
N ILE A 193 16.68 -6.86 -8.33
CA ILE A 193 16.35 -7.74 -7.19
C ILE A 193 16.12 -9.18 -7.66
N CYS A 194 15.43 -9.36 -8.78
CA CYS A 194 15.05 -10.68 -9.29
C CYS A 194 16.10 -11.31 -10.22
N GLY A 195 17.20 -10.62 -10.53
CA GLY A 195 18.22 -11.08 -11.47
C GLY A 195 17.75 -11.11 -12.93
N ILE A 196 16.86 -10.20 -13.31
CA ILE A 196 16.25 -10.07 -14.64
C ILE A 196 16.73 -8.79 -15.31
N ASP A 197 17.13 -8.89 -16.59
CA ASP A 197 17.43 -7.72 -17.39
C ASP A 197 16.12 -6.95 -17.71
N ALA A 198 16.00 -5.76 -17.13
CA ALA A 198 14.83 -4.90 -17.28
C ALA A 198 14.90 -4.01 -18.53
N SER A 199 15.98 -4.03 -19.32
CA SER A 199 16.20 -3.06 -20.41
C SER A 199 15.04 -3.02 -21.40
N ALA A 200 14.60 -4.18 -21.89
CA ALA A 200 13.47 -4.27 -22.82
C ALA A 200 12.14 -3.78 -22.18
N ALA A 201 11.88 -4.15 -20.93
CA ALA A 201 10.69 -3.73 -20.20
C ALA A 201 10.64 -2.20 -20.01
N VAL A 202 11.79 -1.57 -19.76
CA VAL A 202 11.95 -0.13 -19.64
C VAL A 202 11.73 0.57 -20.99
N GLU A 203 12.32 0.06 -22.08
CA GLU A 203 12.10 0.59 -23.43
C GLU A 203 10.61 0.54 -23.83
N GLU A 204 9.94 -0.58 -23.56
CA GLU A 204 8.49 -0.72 -23.76
C GLU A 204 7.66 0.24 -22.89
N GLU A 205 8.13 0.58 -21.69
CA GLU A 205 7.47 1.53 -20.79
C GLU A 205 7.63 2.96 -21.29
N ARG A 206 8.82 3.34 -21.74
CA ARG A 206 9.06 4.64 -22.38
C ARG A 206 8.21 4.81 -23.65
N ALA A 207 8.11 3.76 -24.47
CA ALA A 207 7.26 3.79 -25.66
C ALA A 207 5.78 3.93 -25.29
N CYS A 208 5.32 3.24 -24.24
CA CYS A 208 3.95 3.37 -23.74
C CYS A 208 3.65 4.78 -23.20
N GLN A 209 4.58 5.36 -22.45
CA GLN A 209 4.51 6.74 -21.96
C GLN A 209 4.40 7.71 -23.13
N ALA A 210 5.28 7.63 -24.13
CA ALA A 210 5.23 8.49 -25.32
C ALA A 210 3.87 8.41 -26.04
N ALA A 211 3.38 7.20 -26.31
CA ALA A 211 2.09 6.98 -26.95
C ALA A 211 0.90 7.53 -26.15
N ILE A 212 0.98 7.53 -24.81
CA ILE A 212 -0.04 8.15 -23.96
C ILE A 212 -0.01 9.66 -24.14
N PHE A 213 1.16 10.28 -24.08
CA PHE A 213 1.31 11.74 -24.17
C PHE A 213 0.89 12.28 -25.54
N GLU A 214 1.17 11.56 -26.63
CA GLU A 214 0.67 11.90 -27.97
C GLU A 214 -0.87 12.02 -28.02
N ARG A 215 -1.60 11.18 -27.27
CA ARG A 215 -3.07 11.24 -27.19
C ARG A 215 -3.60 12.46 -26.45
N PHE A 216 -2.73 13.18 -25.74
CA PHE A 216 -2.99 14.42 -25.03
C PHE A 216 -2.31 15.63 -25.71
N ALA A 217 -1.77 15.48 -26.92
CA ALA A 217 -1.15 16.58 -27.66
C ALA A 217 -2.10 17.76 -27.93
N ASP A 218 -3.42 17.55 -27.86
CA ASP A 218 -4.42 18.60 -28.06
C ASP A 218 -4.48 19.67 -26.95
N ILE A 219 -3.90 19.39 -25.78
CA ILE A 219 -3.75 20.36 -24.70
C ILE A 219 -2.36 21.01 -24.65
N ALA A 220 -1.46 20.65 -25.57
CA ALA A 220 -0.15 21.27 -25.68
C ALA A 220 -0.25 22.81 -25.85
N GLY A 221 0.74 23.54 -25.32
CA GLY A 221 0.80 25.00 -25.32
C GLY A 221 -0.16 25.70 -24.36
N SER A 222 -0.99 24.97 -23.61
CA SER A 222 -1.87 25.56 -22.59
C SER A 222 -1.06 26.09 -21.41
N ARG A 223 -1.55 27.17 -20.80
CA ARG A 223 -1.00 27.72 -19.55
C ARG A 223 -1.69 27.05 -18.38
N VAL A 224 -0.93 26.58 -17.40
CA VAL A 224 -1.45 25.92 -16.18
C VAL A 224 -0.72 26.44 -14.94
N HIS A 225 -1.34 26.32 -13.77
CA HIS A 225 -0.62 26.37 -12.50
C HIS A 225 -1.06 25.22 -11.60
N PHE A 226 -0.15 24.77 -10.73
CA PHE A 226 -0.44 23.70 -9.80
C PHE A 226 -0.81 24.28 -8.43
N GLU A 227 -1.88 23.76 -7.85
CA GLU A 227 -2.34 24.17 -6.52
C GLU A 227 -2.53 22.95 -5.60
N PRO A 228 -2.34 23.11 -4.28
CA PRO A 228 -2.64 22.06 -3.33
C PRO A 228 -4.12 21.65 -3.44
N PRO A 229 -4.43 20.34 -3.33
CA PRO A 229 -5.82 19.87 -3.41
C PRO A 229 -6.68 20.39 -2.24
N HIS A 230 -6.04 20.85 -1.15
CA HIS A 230 -6.71 21.48 -0.03
C HIS A 230 -5.75 22.45 0.68
N PRO A 231 -6.19 23.64 1.15
CA PRO A 231 -5.33 24.63 1.81
C PRO A 231 -4.65 24.14 3.10
N MET A 232 -5.16 23.07 3.71
CA MET A 232 -4.61 22.46 4.93
C MET A 232 -3.70 21.24 4.65
N LEU A 233 -3.52 20.85 3.39
CA LEU A 233 -2.59 19.79 3.02
C LEU A 233 -1.30 20.45 2.54
N GLU A 234 -0.17 20.10 3.17
CA GLU A 234 1.14 20.47 2.64
C GLU A 234 1.32 19.85 1.25
N ALA A 235 1.97 20.60 0.35
CA ALA A 235 2.30 20.10 -0.98
C ALA A 235 3.27 18.91 -0.84
N ASP A 236 2.88 17.77 -1.41
CA ASP A 236 3.75 16.61 -1.53
C ASP A 236 4.84 16.93 -2.57
N PRO A 237 6.13 17.02 -2.20
CA PRO A 237 7.20 17.36 -3.14
C PRO A 237 7.30 16.41 -4.33
N ASP A 238 6.90 15.15 -4.14
CA ASP A 238 6.86 14.16 -5.21
C ASP A 238 5.73 14.49 -6.21
N ALA A 239 4.60 15.00 -5.72
CA ALA A 239 3.48 15.41 -6.57
C ALA A 239 3.83 16.60 -7.47
N GLU A 240 4.55 17.60 -6.96
CA GLU A 240 5.03 18.74 -7.76
C GLU A 240 6.00 18.30 -8.86
N THR A 241 6.93 17.41 -8.52
CA THR A 241 7.90 16.85 -9.47
C THR A 241 7.18 16.10 -10.60
N ILE A 242 6.21 15.25 -10.26
CA ILE A 242 5.40 14.50 -11.22
C ILE A 242 4.63 15.44 -12.16
N CYS A 243 4.01 16.48 -11.60
CA CYS A 243 3.27 17.46 -12.36
C CYS A 243 4.18 18.24 -13.32
N THR A 244 5.39 18.60 -12.88
CA THR A 244 6.39 19.29 -13.70
C THR A 244 6.88 18.40 -14.84
N GLU A 245 7.25 17.14 -14.56
CA GLU A 245 7.62 16.15 -15.59
C GLU A 245 6.52 16.01 -16.66
N CYS A 246 5.26 15.94 -16.22
CA CYS A 246 4.12 15.81 -17.15
C CYS A 246 3.87 17.09 -17.95
N ALA A 247 4.02 18.27 -17.33
CA ALA A 247 3.85 19.55 -18.02
C ALA A 247 4.91 19.74 -19.11
N GLU A 248 6.18 19.45 -18.80
CA GLU A 248 7.28 19.50 -19.76
C GLU A 248 7.04 18.53 -20.93
N ALA A 249 6.69 17.28 -20.64
CA ALA A 249 6.45 16.27 -21.67
C ALA A 249 5.22 16.57 -22.57
N LEU A 250 4.25 17.36 -22.10
CA LEU A 250 3.11 17.84 -22.90
C LEU A 250 3.33 19.22 -23.55
N GLY A 251 4.44 19.89 -23.28
CA GLY A 251 4.68 21.26 -23.72
C GLY A 251 3.68 22.26 -23.13
N LEU A 252 3.30 22.09 -21.86
CA LEU A 252 2.48 23.05 -21.11
C LEU A 252 3.38 24.17 -20.57
N THR A 253 2.82 25.38 -20.43
CA THR A 253 3.49 26.51 -19.78
C THR A 253 3.00 26.66 -18.36
N ILE A 254 3.89 26.53 -17.37
CA ILE A 254 3.53 26.80 -15.96
C ILE A 254 3.54 28.31 -15.75
N ALA A 255 2.37 28.89 -15.44
CA ALA A 255 2.22 30.33 -15.23
C ALA A 255 1.07 30.64 -14.23
N PRO A 256 1.20 31.68 -13.38
CA PRO A 256 0.22 31.99 -12.34
C PRO A 256 -1.21 32.30 -12.84
N ASP A 257 -1.33 32.74 -14.10
CA ASP A 257 -2.58 33.05 -14.80
C ASP A 257 -3.12 31.89 -15.64
N GLY A 258 -2.51 30.70 -15.54
CA GLY A 258 -2.95 29.49 -16.26
C GLY A 258 -4.12 28.78 -15.57
N THR A 259 -4.67 27.76 -16.23
CA THR A 259 -5.70 26.87 -15.66
C THR A 259 -5.23 26.27 -14.35
N ALA A 260 -6.07 26.36 -13.30
CA ALA A 260 -5.80 25.73 -12.01
C ALA A 260 -5.87 24.20 -12.13
N ILE A 261 -4.78 23.53 -11.78
CA ILE A 261 -4.65 22.08 -11.80
C ILE A 261 -4.32 21.59 -10.38
N PRO A 262 -5.19 20.77 -9.76
CA PRO A 262 -4.92 20.28 -8.42
C PRO A 262 -3.76 19.27 -8.44
N LEU A 263 -2.82 19.42 -7.51
CA LEU A 263 -1.77 18.44 -7.25
C LEU A 263 -2.41 17.09 -6.88
N PRO A 264 -1.91 15.97 -7.42
CA PRO A 264 -2.46 14.66 -7.11
C PRO A 264 -2.19 14.30 -5.65
N TYR A 265 -3.25 13.90 -4.94
CA TYR A 265 -3.13 13.30 -3.62
C TYR A 265 -4.07 12.09 -3.52
N PRO A 266 -3.55 10.86 -3.36
CA PRO A 266 -2.13 10.49 -3.40
C PRO A 266 -1.52 10.60 -4.82
N ALA A 267 -0.19 10.49 -4.91
CA ALA A 267 0.52 10.44 -6.18
C ALA A 267 -0.01 9.32 -7.10
N PRO A 268 -0.10 9.57 -8.43
CA PRO A 268 -0.57 8.57 -9.38
C PRO A 268 0.42 7.41 -9.49
N VAL A 269 -0.08 6.18 -9.38
CA VAL A 269 0.73 4.97 -9.49
C VAL A 269 0.98 4.62 -10.95
N GLY A 270 2.25 4.59 -11.33
CA GLY A 270 2.71 4.22 -12.66
C GLY A 270 2.13 5.05 -13.81
N THR A 271 2.39 4.60 -15.03
CA THR A 271 1.95 5.25 -16.25
C THR A 271 0.43 5.21 -16.42
N ALA A 272 -0.24 4.14 -15.98
CA ALA A 272 -1.71 4.11 -16.01
C ALA A 272 -2.34 5.14 -15.06
N GLY A 273 -1.74 5.38 -13.88
CA GLY A 273 -2.14 6.43 -12.96
C GLY A 273 -1.97 7.81 -13.59
N LEU A 274 -0.83 8.07 -14.22
CA LEU A 274 -0.56 9.31 -14.95
C LEU A 274 -1.60 9.56 -16.04
N ARG A 275 -1.93 8.54 -16.84
CA ARG A 275 -2.98 8.63 -17.87
C ARG A 275 -4.33 9.08 -17.30
N ARG A 276 -4.74 8.57 -16.13
CA ARG A 276 -5.98 8.99 -15.45
C ARG A 276 -5.90 10.44 -14.99
N MET A 277 -4.74 10.86 -14.47
CA MET A 277 -4.49 12.24 -14.08
C MET A 277 -4.58 13.19 -15.28
N LEU A 278 -3.91 12.87 -16.38
CA LEU A 278 -3.92 13.68 -17.61
C LEU A 278 -5.33 13.82 -18.21
N HIS A 279 -6.19 12.82 -18.06
CA HIS A 279 -7.58 12.93 -18.47
C HIS A 279 -8.32 14.03 -17.68
N ARG A 280 -8.09 14.14 -16.36
CA ARG A 280 -8.67 15.21 -15.54
C ARG A 280 -8.13 16.58 -15.94
N TRP A 281 -6.81 16.69 -16.19
CA TRP A 281 -6.21 17.93 -16.67
C TRP A 281 -6.85 18.39 -17.98
N ARG A 282 -7.02 17.47 -18.93
CA ARG A 282 -7.64 17.75 -20.23
C ARG A 282 -9.07 18.29 -20.09
N VAL A 283 -9.85 17.79 -19.14
CA VAL A 283 -11.21 18.28 -18.88
C VAL A 283 -11.17 19.72 -18.34
N LEU A 284 -10.30 20.01 -17.38
CA LEU A 284 -10.16 21.36 -16.79
C LEU A 284 -9.72 22.38 -17.84
N ILE A 285 -8.64 22.10 -18.56
CA ILE A 285 -8.07 22.99 -19.59
C ILE A 285 -9.10 23.28 -20.70
N ARG A 286 -9.88 22.27 -21.12
CA ARG A 286 -10.91 22.47 -22.14
C ARG A 286 -12.16 23.17 -21.62
N GLY A 287 -12.46 23.02 -20.32
CA GLY A 287 -13.56 23.71 -19.66
C GLY A 287 -13.34 25.22 -19.66
N GLU A 288 -12.13 25.65 -19.32
CA GLU A 288 -11.77 27.08 -19.29
C GLU A 288 -11.73 27.72 -20.68
N ARG A 289 -11.28 27.00 -21.72
CA ARG A 289 -11.32 27.50 -23.12
C ARG A 289 -12.73 27.77 -23.66
N ARG A 290 -13.78 27.28 -22.99
CA ARG A 290 -15.18 27.41 -23.42
C ARG A 290 -15.98 28.43 -22.61
N GLY A 291 -15.43 28.92 -21.49
CA GLY A 291 -16.02 29.98 -20.65
C GLY A 291 -15.48 31.34 -21.06
#